data_AF-A0A950H347-F1
#
_entry.id   AF-A0A950H347-F1
#
_cell.length_a   1.000
_cell.length_b   1.000
_cell.length_c   1.000
_cell.angle_alpha   90.00
_cell.angle_beta   90.00
_cell.angle_gamma   90.00
#
_symmetry.space_group_name_H-M   'P 1'
#
loop_
_entity.id
_entity.type
_entity.pdbx_description
1 polymer ?
#
loop_
_entity_poly.entity_id
_entity_poly.type
_entity_poly.pdbx_seq_one_letter_code
_entity_poly.pdbx_strand_id
1 'polypeptide(L)'
;MSANDYAATPTDRLLRLFAETAQRTGLGRAVQPGGAAHEGSVPTKAEKKLAFATSAAIAEALRGKATKRDVEPLFDSSDPDIRLCAAMLLSDFAPELAEAAQQGVIANRPTGEIVASKRRARTPPPSRPTLAEMGDDELLARFEDAAERQTACRFLDWTHDEQDMATRNAIIEDLARILGEMKRRGALAKLLPFLNSTTPIARFRAAQGCLRIAPERAVATLEAIAATGSLDDRIAAANSLDRWRKGESLIDKL
;
A
#
# COMPACT_ATOMS: atom_id res chain seq x y z
N MET A 1 -24.42 -28.21 6.55
CA MET A 1 -24.81 -27.67 7.86
C MET A 1 -25.82 -26.58 7.63
N SER A 2 -26.92 -26.60 8.39
CA SER A 2 -27.94 -25.56 8.41
C SER A 2 -27.49 -24.34 9.23
N ALA A 3 -28.19 -23.22 9.13
CA ALA A 3 -27.94 -22.05 9.98
C ALA A 3 -28.07 -22.38 11.49
N ASN A 4 -29.01 -23.27 11.84
CA ASN A 4 -29.20 -23.72 13.21
C ASN A 4 -28.01 -24.56 13.71
N ASP A 5 -27.38 -25.34 12.82
CA ASP A 5 -26.19 -26.12 13.18
C ASP A 5 -25.01 -25.21 13.52
N TYR A 6 -24.82 -24.12 12.76
CA TYR A 6 -23.77 -23.13 13.06
C TYR A 6 -24.04 -22.39 14.36
N ALA A 7 -25.30 -22.02 14.62
CA ALA A 7 -25.67 -21.37 15.88
C ALA A 7 -25.35 -22.25 17.10
N ALA A 8 -25.44 -23.57 17.01
CA ALA A 8 -25.07 -24.48 18.11
C ALA A 8 -23.56 -24.79 18.18
N THR A 9 -22.79 -24.46 17.15
CA THR A 9 -21.36 -24.80 17.06
C THR A 9 -20.49 -23.87 17.93
N PRO A 10 -19.50 -24.40 18.67
CA PRO A 10 -18.55 -23.58 19.43
C PRO A 10 -17.74 -22.60 18.55
N THR A 11 -17.39 -21.44 19.09
CA THR A 11 -16.69 -20.36 18.36
C THR A 11 -15.38 -20.83 17.71
N ASP A 12 -14.56 -21.61 18.42
CA ASP A 12 -13.30 -22.14 17.88
C ASP A 12 -13.50 -23.08 16.69
N ARG A 13 -14.61 -23.82 16.68
CA ARG A 13 -14.97 -24.69 15.56
C ARG A 13 -15.52 -23.88 14.39
N LEU A 14 -16.31 -22.84 14.65
CA LEU A 14 -16.77 -21.91 13.61
C LEU A 14 -15.61 -21.20 12.92
N LEU A 15 -14.60 -20.73 13.66
CA LEU A 15 -13.40 -20.08 13.10
C LEU A 15 -12.63 -21.04 12.17
N ARG A 16 -12.45 -22.30 12.58
CA ARG A 16 -11.81 -23.33 11.74
C ARG A 16 -12.61 -23.62 10.48
N LEU A 17 -13.93 -23.80 10.62
CA LEU A 17 -14.82 -24.03 9.48
C LEU A 17 -14.84 -22.84 8.52
N PHE A 18 -14.78 -21.61 9.05
CA PHE A 18 -14.67 -20.41 8.24
C PHE A 18 -13.39 -20.43 7.42
N ALA A 19 -12.24 -20.68 8.04
CA ALA A 19 -10.94 -20.75 7.38
C ALA A 19 -10.93 -21.82 6.27
N GLU A 20 -11.35 -23.05 6.58
CA GLU A 20 -11.43 -24.17 5.63
C GLU A 20 -12.34 -23.83 4.42
N THR A 21 -13.47 -23.18 4.68
CA THR A 21 -14.43 -22.81 3.63
C THR A 21 -13.92 -21.64 2.79
N ALA A 22 -13.32 -20.63 3.43
CA ALA A 22 -12.74 -19.47 2.76
C ALA A 22 -11.65 -19.87 1.76
N GLN A 23 -10.78 -20.83 2.10
CA GLN A 23 -9.75 -21.36 1.20
C GLN A 23 -10.33 -21.94 -0.10
N ARG A 24 -11.54 -22.49 -0.06
CA ARG A 24 -12.20 -23.07 -1.23
C ARG A 24 -12.81 -22.01 -2.16
N THR A 25 -12.88 -20.76 -1.72
CA THR A 25 -13.41 -19.66 -2.56
C THR A 25 -12.45 -19.26 -3.68
N GLY A 26 -11.13 -19.34 -3.44
CA GLY A 26 -10.10 -18.89 -4.38
C GLY A 26 -10.14 -17.38 -4.67
N LEU A 27 -10.83 -16.58 -3.84
CA LEU A 27 -11.04 -15.15 -4.08
C LEU A 27 -9.75 -14.33 -3.95
N GLY A 28 -8.99 -14.56 -2.89
CA GLY A 28 -7.75 -13.84 -2.60
C GLY A 28 -6.67 -14.14 -3.64
N ARG A 29 -6.52 -15.40 -4.03
CA ARG A 29 -5.58 -15.80 -5.09
C ARG A 29 -5.93 -15.19 -6.45
N ALA A 30 -7.23 -15.06 -6.75
CA ALA A 30 -7.69 -14.51 -8.03
C ALA A 30 -7.41 -13.01 -8.20
N VAL A 31 -7.22 -12.26 -7.12
CA VAL A 31 -6.93 -10.81 -7.17
C VAL A 31 -5.45 -10.48 -6.98
N GLN A 32 -4.60 -11.48 -6.70
CA GLN A 32 -3.16 -11.27 -6.55
C GLN A 32 -2.48 -11.07 -7.91
N PRO A 33 -1.52 -10.14 -8.02
CA PRO A 33 -0.69 -9.99 -9.21
C PRO A 33 0.03 -11.29 -9.55
N GLY A 34 -0.19 -11.84 -10.74
CA GLY A 34 0.41 -13.11 -11.15
C GLY A 34 -0.17 -14.34 -10.44
N GLY A 35 -1.35 -14.22 -9.83
CA GLY A 35 -2.07 -15.34 -9.21
C GLY A 35 -2.40 -16.43 -10.22
N ALA A 36 -1.47 -17.35 -10.42
CA ALA A 36 -1.74 -18.62 -11.05
C ALA A 36 -2.68 -19.41 -10.13
N ALA A 37 -3.69 -20.06 -10.70
CA ALA A 37 -4.41 -21.07 -9.94
C ALA A 37 -3.38 -22.10 -9.44
N HIS A 38 -3.37 -22.39 -8.14
CA HIS A 38 -2.52 -23.44 -7.59
C HIS A 38 -2.70 -24.73 -8.41
N GLU A 39 -1.62 -25.50 -8.53
CA GLU A 39 -1.64 -26.88 -9.03
C GLU A 39 -2.64 -27.70 -8.18
N GLY A 40 -3.83 -27.83 -8.73
CA GLY A 40 -5.05 -28.34 -8.09
C GLY A 40 -6.23 -27.96 -8.99
N SER A 41 -7.34 -28.71 -8.92
CA SER A 41 -8.50 -28.38 -9.75
C SER A 41 -9.00 -26.97 -9.41
N VAL A 42 -8.94 -26.05 -10.36
CA VAL A 42 -9.52 -24.71 -10.23
C VAL A 42 -10.99 -24.87 -9.81
N PRO A 43 -11.43 -24.34 -8.66
CA PRO A 43 -12.82 -24.49 -8.23
C PRO A 43 -13.75 -23.94 -9.31
N THR A 44 -14.76 -24.70 -9.65
CA THR A 44 -15.81 -24.28 -10.57
C THR A 44 -16.55 -23.06 -10.01
N LYS A 45 -17.20 -22.28 -10.88
CA LYS A 45 -18.03 -21.14 -10.46
C LYS A 45 -19.08 -21.55 -9.42
N ALA A 46 -19.65 -22.74 -9.54
CA ALA A 46 -20.63 -23.27 -8.60
C ALA A 46 -20.01 -23.55 -7.22
N GLU A 47 -18.84 -24.18 -7.19
CA GLU A 47 -18.10 -24.44 -5.94
C GLU A 47 -17.68 -23.15 -5.24
N LYS A 48 -17.18 -22.16 -5.99
CA LYS A 48 -16.84 -20.84 -5.43
C LYS A 48 -18.05 -20.16 -4.81
N LYS A 49 -19.19 -20.17 -5.51
CA LYS A 49 -20.45 -19.58 -5.02
C LYS A 49 -20.94 -20.29 -3.75
N LEU A 50 -20.89 -21.62 -3.72
CA LEU A 50 -21.28 -22.41 -2.56
C LEU A 50 -20.36 -22.16 -1.36
N ALA A 51 -19.04 -22.14 -1.58
CA ALA A 51 -18.05 -21.84 -0.54
C ALA A 51 -18.29 -20.45 0.04
N PHE A 52 -18.47 -19.43 -0.79
CA PHE A 52 -18.73 -18.07 -0.32
C PHE A 52 -20.05 -17.96 0.47
N ALA A 53 -21.13 -18.57 -0.01
CA ALA A 53 -22.41 -18.60 0.71
C ALA A 53 -22.29 -19.33 2.07
N THR A 54 -21.49 -20.39 2.12
CA THR A 54 -21.20 -21.13 3.35
C THR A 54 -20.40 -20.27 4.33
N SER A 55 -19.34 -19.59 3.87
CA SER A 55 -18.57 -18.65 4.69
C SER A 55 -19.44 -17.52 5.23
N ALA A 56 -20.38 -17.00 4.44
CA ALA A 56 -21.32 -15.97 4.89
C ALA A 56 -22.24 -16.46 6.01
N ALA A 57 -22.77 -17.68 5.91
CA ALA A 57 -23.57 -18.28 6.98
C ALA A 57 -22.76 -18.51 8.28
N ILE A 58 -21.50 -18.92 8.15
CA ILE A 58 -20.59 -19.05 9.30
C ILE A 58 -20.27 -17.68 9.92
N ALA A 59 -20.04 -16.66 9.09
CA ALA A 59 -19.77 -15.30 9.54
C ALA A 59 -20.95 -14.74 10.36
N GLU A 60 -22.20 -14.98 9.94
CA GLU A 60 -23.36 -14.57 10.73
C GLU A 60 -23.44 -15.28 12.09
N ALA A 61 -23.11 -16.58 12.14
CA ALA A 61 -23.05 -17.28 13.42
C ALA A 61 -21.93 -16.72 14.33
N LEU A 62 -20.78 -16.35 13.74
CA LEU A 62 -19.69 -15.68 14.47
C LEU A 62 -20.12 -14.31 15.00
N ARG A 63 -20.87 -13.50 14.26
CA ARG A 63 -21.39 -12.21 14.75
C ARG A 63 -22.20 -12.32 16.03
N GLY A 64 -22.96 -13.40 16.20
CA GLY A 64 -23.76 -13.63 17.39
C GLY A 64 -22.95 -14.00 18.64
N LYS A 65 -21.66 -14.34 18.52
CA LYS A 65 -20.94 -15.07 19.60
C LYS A 65 -19.45 -14.77 19.75
N ALA A 66 -18.76 -14.43 18.67
CA ALA A 66 -17.33 -14.18 18.69
C ALA A 66 -17.03 -12.76 19.20
N THR A 67 -15.81 -12.56 19.69
CA THR A 67 -15.25 -11.25 19.97
C THR A 67 -14.33 -10.81 18.84
N LYS A 68 -13.97 -9.52 18.82
CA LYS A 68 -12.94 -9.00 17.92
C LYS A 68 -11.65 -9.83 18.00
N ARG A 69 -11.19 -10.13 19.21
CA ARG A 69 -9.95 -10.89 19.46
C ARG A 69 -9.98 -12.31 18.87
N ASP A 70 -11.16 -12.93 18.81
CA ASP A 70 -11.33 -14.26 18.25
C ASP A 70 -11.16 -14.26 16.72
N VAL A 71 -11.62 -13.18 16.06
CA VAL A 71 -11.64 -13.04 14.60
C VAL A 71 -10.34 -12.43 14.05
N GLU A 72 -9.64 -11.61 14.83
CA GLU A 72 -8.38 -10.94 14.45
C GLU A 72 -7.38 -11.84 13.70
N PRO A 73 -7.09 -13.09 14.14
CA PRO A 73 -6.18 -13.99 13.45
C PRO A 73 -6.56 -14.32 11.99
N LEU A 74 -7.85 -14.20 11.61
CA LEU A 74 -8.29 -14.43 10.24
C LEU A 74 -7.82 -13.32 9.29
N PHE A 75 -7.72 -12.07 9.77
CA PHE A 75 -7.19 -10.95 8.98
C PHE A 75 -5.68 -11.04 8.77
N ASP A 76 -4.96 -11.73 9.66
CA ASP A 76 -3.51 -11.93 9.59
C ASP A 76 -3.10 -13.30 9.01
N SER A 77 -4.05 -14.11 8.54
CA SER A 77 -3.78 -15.42 7.96
C SER A 77 -2.77 -15.35 6.80
N SER A 78 -1.83 -16.31 6.72
CA SER A 78 -0.92 -16.41 5.57
C SER A 78 -1.66 -16.76 4.28
N ASP A 79 -2.86 -17.34 4.36
CA ASP A 79 -3.68 -17.66 3.20
C ASP A 79 -4.47 -16.43 2.71
N PRO A 80 -4.25 -15.96 1.47
CA PRO A 80 -4.93 -14.78 0.95
C PRO A 80 -6.44 -14.95 0.80
N ASP A 81 -6.94 -16.17 0.61
CA ASP A 81 -8.38 -16.42 0.50
C ASP A 81 -9.07 -16.27 1.85
N ILE A 82 -8.44 -16.74 2.93
CA ILE A 82 -8.93 -16.52 4.30
C ILE A 82 -8.98 -15.02 4.59
N ARG A 83 -7.87 -14.30 4.34
CA ARG A 83 -7.79 -12.86 4.61
C ARG A 83 -8.83 -12.06 3.86
N LEU A 84 -8.97 -12.29 2.54
CA LEU A 84 -9.93 -11.56 1.73
C LEU A 84 -11.37 -11.89 2.13
N CYS A 85 -11.68 -13.16 2.39
CA CYS A 85 -13.01 -13.56 2.80
C CYS A 85 -13.37 -12.97 4.18
N ALA A 86 -12.44 -12.97 5.13
CA ALA A 86 -12.60 -12.30 6.43
C ALA A 86 -12.80 -10.78 6.26
N ALA A 87 -11.97 -10.13 5.44
CA ALA A 87 -12.10 -8.70 5.14
C ALA A 87 -13.49 -8.34 4.58
N MET A 88 -14.07 -9.19 3.73
CA MET A 88 -15.39 -8.95 3.15
C MET A 88 -16.54 -9.26 4.10
N LEU A 89 -16.45 -10.35 4.87
CA LEU A 89 -17.58 -10.91 5.61
C LEU A 89 -17.55 -10.63 7.11
N LEU A 90 -16.45 -10.11 7.66
CA LEU A 90 -16.28 -9.86 9.10
C LEU A 90 -15.72 -8.45 9.37
N SER A 91 -15.82 -7.53 8.41
CA SER A 91 -15.27 -6.17 8.52
C SER A 91 -15.80 -5.39 9.72
N ASP A 92 -17.01 -5.70 10.18
CA ASP A 92 -17.65 -5.09 11.34
C ASP A 92 -16.91 -5.35 12.67
N PHE A 93 -16.13 -6.44 12.77
CA PHE A 93 -15.32 -6.71 13.96
C PHE A 93 -14.10 -5.79 14.08
N ALA A 94 -13.48 -5.46 12.94
CA ALA A 94 -12.25 -4.68 12.90
C ALA A 94 -12.09 -3.98 11.53
N PRO A 95 -12.79 -2.85 11.29
CA PRO A 95 -12.82 -2.21 9.97
C PRO A 95 -11.43 -1.87 9.41
N GLU A 96 -10.54 -1.32 10.25
CA GLU A 96 -9.18 -0.97 9.84
C GLU A 96 -8.33 -2.19 9.45
N LEU A 97 -8.49 -3.31 10.16
CA LEU A 97 -7.77 -4.56 9.85
C LEU A 97 -8.34 -5.23 8.61
N ALA A 98 -9.65 -5.20 8.43
CA ALA A 98 -10.31 -5.71 7.24
C ALA A 98 -9.85 -4.97 5.98
N GLU A 99 -9.84 -3.64 6.03
CA GLU A 99 -9.35 -2.80 4.93
C GLU A 99 -7.87 -3.08 4.64
N ALA A 100 -7.03 -3.16 5.68
CA ALA A 100 -5.62 -3.49 5.55
C ALA A 100 -5.38 -4.90 4.99
N ALA A 101 -6.21 -5.87 5.37
CA ALA A 101 -6.12 -7.24 4.87
C ALA A 101 -6.50 -7.32 3.39
N GLN A 102 -7.56 -6.63 2.98
CA GLN A 102 -7.95 -6.53 1.57
C GLN A 102 -6.84 -5.88 0.72
N GLN A 103 -6.32 -4.73 1.16
CA GLN A 103 -5.20 -4.06 0.50
C GLN A 103 -3.94 -4.94 0.48
N GLY A 104 -3.67 -5.67 1.57
CA GLY A 104 -2.55 -6.60 1.68
C GLY A 104 -2.66 -7.75 0.69
N VAL A 105 -3.86 -8.32 0.51
CA VAL A 105 -4.08 -9.36 -0.50
C VAL A 105 -3.81 -8.81 -1.91
N ILE A 106 -4.36 -7.64 -2.27
CA ILE A 106 -4.15 -7.02 -3.60
C ILE A 106 -2.67 -6.68 -3.82
N ALA A 107 -1.98 -6.20 -2.80
CA ALA A 107 -0.56 -5.85 -2.85
C ALA A 107 0.39 -7.04 -2.68
N ASN A 108 -0.15 -8.26 -2.45
CA ASN A 108 0.60 -9.45 -2.05
C ASN A 108 1.56 -9.20 -0.86
N ARG A 109 1.03 -8.61 0.22
CA ARG A 109 1.74 -8.29 1.46
C ARG A 109 0.97 -8.76 2.69
N PRO A 110 1.65 -9.03 3.82
CA PRO A 110 0.99 -9.25 5.12
C PRO A 110 0.15 -8.05 5.55
N THR A 111 -0.95 -8.32 6.26
CA THR A 111 -1.86 -7.29 6.78
C THR A 111 -1.15 -6.34 7.74
N GLY A 112 -0.31 -6.87 8.64
CA GLY A 112 0.52 -6.06 9.55
C GLY A 112 1.45 -5.07 8.84
N GLU A 113 1.99 -5.41 7.67
CA GLU A 113 2.81 -4.46 6.89
C GLU A 113 1.98 -3.28 6.35
N ILE A 114 0.73 -3.53 5.94
CA ILE A 114 -0.17 -2.48 5.48
C ILE A 114 -0.54 -1.55 6.64
N VAL A 115 -0.87 -2.11 7.81
CA VAL A 115 -1.14 -1.34 9.03
C VAL A 115 0.07 -0.48 9.41
N ALA A 116 1.27 -1.06 9.41
CA ALA A 116 2.51 -0.34 9.69
C ALA A 116 2.77 0.79 8.67
N SER A 117 2.50 0.53 7.38
CA SER A 117 2.63 1.52 6.31
C SER A 117 1.67 2.70 6.52
N LYS A 118 0.38 2.43 6.77
CA LYS A 118 -0.63 3.45 7.08
C LYS A 118 -0.22 4.31 8.28
N ARG A 119 0.18 3.66 9.37
CA ARG A 119 0.67 4.34 10.58
C ARG A 119 1.86 5.24 10.26
N ARG A 120 2.82 4.75 9.48
CA ARG A 120 4.00 5.51 9.11
C ARG A 120 3.64 6.75 8.28
N ALA A 121 2.74 6.61 7.29
CA ALA A 121 2.27 7.76 6.51
C ALA A 121 1.60 8.82 7.39
N ARG A 122 0.76 8.40 8.34
CA ARG A 122 0.06 9.30 9.27
C ARG A 122 0.94 9.86 10.38
N THR A 123 2.14 9.32 10.59
CA THR A 123 3.08 9.82 11.60
C THR A 123 3.81 11.03 11.02
N PRO A 124 3.58 12.24 11.54
CA PRO A 124 4.30 13.40 11.08
C PRO A 124 5.78 13.28 11.46
N PRO A 125 6.65 13.92 10.68
CA PRO A 125 8.06 13.93 11.01
C PRO A 125 8.35 14.80 12.24
N PRO A 126 9.52 14.63 12.87
CA PRO A 126 9.98 15.56 13.89
C PRO A 126 9.97 17.01 13.36
N SER A 127 9.48 17.95 14.16
CA SER A 127 9.48 19.38 13.83
C SER A 127 10.85 20.04 13.96
N ARG A 128 11.80 19.37 14.64
CA ARG A 128 13.19 19.78 14.82
C ARG A 128 14.15 18.60 14.62
N PRO A 129 15.38 18.84 14.10
CA PRO A 129 15.83 20.10 13.50
C PRO A 129 14.97 20.51 12.29
N THR A 130 14.90 21.81 11.99
CA THR A 130 14.26 22.27 10.75
C THR A 130 15.12 21.87 9.54
N LEU A 131 14.56 21.89 8.33
CA LEU A 131 15.32 21.58 7.11
C LEU A 131 16.57 22.47 6.96
N ALA A 132 16.49 23.73 7.40
CA ALA A 132 17.62 24.66 7.38
C ALA A 132 18.72 24.33 8.40
N GLU A 133 18.36 23.67 9.50
CA GLU A 133 19.27 23.26 10.57
C GLU A 133 19.89 21.88 10.32
N MET A 134 19.23 21.02 9.54
CA MET A 134 19.72 19.70 9.17
C MET A 134 21.02 19.80 8.37
N GLY A 135 21.97 18.91 8.65
CA GLY A 135 23.09 18.63 7.77
C GLY A 135 22.62 17.93 6.48
N ASP A 136 23.47 17.89 5.46
CA ASP A 136 23.09 17.31 4.17
C ASP A 136 22.75 15.81 4.24
N ASP A 137 23.41 15.07 5.13
CA ASP A 137 23.12 13.63 5.32
C ASP A 137 21.80 13.42 6.08
N GLU A 138 21.47 14.32 7.02
CA GLU A 138 20.17 14.34 7.68
C GLU A 138 19.05 14.71 6.69
N LEU A 139 19.28 15.66 5.78
CA LEU A 139 18.35 15.96 4.68
C LEU A 139 18.15 14.77 3.74
N LEU A 140 19.20 13.98 3.50
CA LEU A 140 19.11 12.79 2.68
C LEU A 140 18.27 11.68 3.36
N ALA A 141 18.50 11.45 4.65
CA ALA A 141 17.68 10.53 5.43
C ALA A 141 16.22 11.02 5.52
N ARG A 142 16.02 12.33 5.64
CA ARG A 142 14.70 12.98 5.63
C ARG A 142 13.97 12.77 4.30
N PHE A 143 14.69 12.88 3.19
CA PHE A 143 14.18 12.62 1.85
C PHE A 143 13.72 11.18 1.69
N GLU A 144 14.55 10.22 2.12
CA GLU A 144 14.23 8.80 2.06
C GLU A 144 12.98 8.47 2.88
N ASP A 145 12.92 8.93 4.13
CA ASP A 145 11.75 8.73 4.99
C ASP A 145 10.48 9.35 4.41
N ALA A 146 10.56 10.57 3.86
CA ALA A 146 9.42 11.22 3.21
C ALA A 146 8.96 10.48 1.94
N ALA A 147 9.89 9.93 1.18
CA ALA A 147 9.58 9.11 0.00
C ALA A 147 8.92 7.76 0.38
N GLU A 148 9.36 7.15 1.48
CA GLU A 148 8.72 5.94 2.03
C GLU A 148 7.32 6.24 2.56
N ARG A 149 7.13 7.37 3.27
CA ARG A 149 5.80 7.83 3.69
C ARG A 149 4.88 8.11 2.50
N GLN A 150 5.38 8.77 1.45
CA GLN A 150 4.58 9.00 0.24
C GLN A 150 4.23 7.68 -0.45
N THR A 151 5.14 6.70 -0.45
CA THR A 151 4.88 5.36 -0.98
C THR A 151 3.75 4.68 -0.22
N ALA A 152 3.72 4.83 1.10
CA ALA A 152 2.68 4.27 1.98
C ALA A 152 1.30 4.94 1.80
N CYS A 153 1.23 6.17 1.28
CA CYS A 153 -0.05 6.83 0.97
C CYS A 153 -0.92 6.06 -0.03
N ARG A 154 -0.37 5.08 -0.78
CA ARG A 154 -1.16 4.19 -1.64
C ARG A 154 -2.18 3.34 -0.88
N PHE A 155 -1.99 3.20 0.43
CA PHE A 155 -2.87 2.42 1.31
C PHE A 155 -3.85 3.32 2.07
N LEU A 156 -3.76 4.64 1.94
CA LEU A 156 -4.70 5.58 2.57
C LEU A 156 -5.93 5.80 1.67
N ASP A 157 -7.08 6.12 2.28
CA ASP A 157 -8.32 6.44 1.53
C ASP A 157 -8.41 7.94 1.24
N TRP A 158 -7.45 8.46 0.47
CA TRP A 158 -7.40 9.88 0.14
C TRP A 158 -8.52 10.35 -0.83
N THR A 159 -9.39 9.44 -1.29
CA THR A 159 -10.54 9.79 -2.14
C THR A 159 -11.77 10.16 -1.30
N HIS A 160 -11.96 9.51 -0.15
CA HIS A 160 -13.15 9.69 0.69
C HIS A 160 -12.85 10.18 2.10
N ASP A 161 -11.57 10.15 2.53
CA ASP A 161 -11.13 10.64 3.83
C ASP A 161 -10.27 11.91 3.67
N GLU A 162 -10.79 13.03 4.18
CA GLU A 162 -10.13 14.34 4.10
C GLU A 162 -8.80 14.38 4.87
N GLN A 163 -8.68 13.64 5.96
CA GLN A 163 -7.46 13.58 6.77
C GLN A 163 -6.34 12.81 6.04
N ASP A 164 -6.68 11.72 5.36
CA ASP A 164 -5.76 10.96 4.53
C ASP A 164 -5.32 11.76 3.29
N MET A 165 -6.25 12.54 2.69
CA MET A 165 -5.90 13.50 1.63
C MET A 165 -4.94 14.58 2.14
N ALA A 166 -5.22 15.20 3.29
CA ALA A 166 -4.35 16.20 3.91
C ALA A 166 -2.97 15.62 4.25
N THR A 167 -2.92 14.40 4.78
CA THR A 167 -1.68 13.66 5.07
C THR A 167 -0.84 13.48 3.81
N ARG A 168 -1.46 13.02 2.72
CA ARG A 168 -0.80 12.85 1.42
C ARG A 168 -0.23 14.17 0.89
N ASN A 169 -1.01 15.24 0.95
CA ASN A 169 -0.57 16.57 0.48
C ASN A 169 0.59 17.11 1.32
N ALA A 170 0.52 17.00 2.64
CA ALA A 170 1.59 17.43 3.54
C ALA A 170 2.91 16.68 3.28
N ILE A 171 2.87 15.38 2.97
CA ILE A 171 4.07 14.62 2.60
C ILE A 171 4.63 15.06 1.24
N ILE A 172 3.77 15.35 0.26
CA ILE A 172 4.21 15.87 -1.05
C ILE A 172 4.90 17.23 -0.90
N GLU A 173 4.34 18.11 -0.07
CA GLU A 173 4.92 19.42 0.24
C GLU A 173 6.23 19.32 1.03
N ASP A 174 6.34 18.37 1.97
CA ASP A 174 7.57 18.05 2.71
C ASP A 174 8.69 17.65 1.74
N LEU A 175 8.42 16.73 0.80
CA LEU A 175 9.39 16.35 -0.25
C LEU A 175 9.81 17.53 -1.13
N ALA A 176 8.87 18.40 -1.52
CA ALA A 176 9.18 19.59 -2.29
C ALA A 176 10.10 20.55 -1.52
N ARG A 177 9.82 20.77 -0.23
CA ARG A 177 10.66 21.61 0.65
C ARG A 177 12.05 21.02 0.86
N ILE A 178 12.17 19.70 1.04
CA ILE A 178 13.47 19.01 1.15
C ILE A 178 14.28 19.20 -0.13
N LEU A 179 13.68 18.98 -1.30
CA LEU A 179 14.34 19.19 -2.59
C LEU A 179 14.76 20.66 -2.81
N GLY A 180 13.90 21.61 -2.43
CA GLY A 180 14.20 23.04 -2.49
C GLY A 180 15.40 23.41 -1.61
N GLU A 181 15.46 22.87 -0.39
CA GLU A 181 16.58 23.09 0.51
C GLU A 181 17.89 22.46 -0.01
N MET A 182 17.82 21.24 -0.54
CA MET A 182 18.99 20.61 -1.19
C MET A 182 19.45 21.39 -2.41
N LYS A 183 18.53 21.94 -3.22
CA LYS A 183 18.84 22.82 -4.34
C LYS A 183 19.56 24.08 -3.88
N ARG A 184 19.01 24.77 -2.86
CA ARG A 184 19.57 26.01 -2.28
C ARG A 184 21.02 25.82 -1.84
N ARG A 185 21.37 24.63 -1.36
CA ARG A 185 22.72 24.26 -0.90
C ARG A 185 23.63 23.71 -2.00
N GLY A 186 23.12 23.46 -3.20
CA GLY A 186 23.86 22.73 -4.25
C GLY A 186 24.06 21.23 -3.93
N ALA A 187 23.27 20.66 -3.02
CA ALA A 187 23.41 19.29 -2.54
C ALA A 187 22.59 18.25 -3.35
N LEU A 188 21.87 18.65 -4.39
CA LEU A 188 21.02 17.74 -5.20
C LEU A 188 21.79 16.56 -5.82
N ALA A 189 23.11 16.68 -6.05
CA ALA A 189 23.93 15.56 -6.52
C ALA A 189 23.94 14.37 -5.54
N LYS A 190 23.67 14.59 -4.24
CA LYS A 190 23.53 13.52 -3.25
C LYS A 190 22.35 12.59 -3.50
N LEU A 191 21.39 12.98 -4.36
CA LEU A 191 20.25 12.15 -4.74
C LEU A 191 20.58 11.10 -5.81
N LEU A 192 21.75 11.17 -6.45
CA LEU A 192 22.14 10.26 -7.54
C LEU A 192 22.06 8.75 -7.18
N PRO A 193 22.39 8.30 -5.95
CA PRO A 193 22.20 6.91 -5.55
C PRO A 193 20.74 6.47 -5.58
N PHE A 194 19.80 7.38 -5.29
CA PHE A 194 18.36 7.09 -5.24
C PHE A 194 17.73 6.85 -6.61
N LEU A 195 18.42 7.18 -7.72
CA LEU A 195 17.98 6.78 -9.06
C LEU A 195 17.87 5.25 -9.24
N ASN A 196 18.53 4.48 -8.37
CA ASN A 196 18.45 3.03 -8.32
C ASN A 196 17.66 2.51 -7.11
N SER A 197 17.01 3.38 -6.33
CA SER A 197 16.26 2.98 -5.13
C SER A 197 15.16 1.98 -5.46
N THR A 198 14.95 0.99 -4.59
CA THR A 198 13.81 0.06 -4.66
C THR A 198 12.49 0.74 -4.33
N THR A 199 12.52 1.90 -3.68
CA THR A 199 11.35 2.71 -3.36
C THR A 199 10.95 3.56 -4.58
N PRO A 200 9.80 3.30 -5.23
CA PRO A 200 9.44 3.96 -6.49
C PRO A 200 9.38 5.48 -6.39
N ILE A 201 8.83 6.01 -5.29
CA ILE A 201 8.76 7.46 -5.06
C ILE A 201 10.15 8.07 -4.86
N ALA A 202 11.05 7.41 -4.12
CA ALA A 202 12.40 7.92 -3.93
C ALA A 202 13.12 8.02 -5.27
N ARG A 203 12.97 6.98 -6.10
CA ARG A 203 13.48 6.94 -7.48
C ARG A 203 12.94 8.07 -8.34
N PHE A 204 11.61 8.25 -8.34
CA PHE A 204 10.94 9.30 -9.09
C PHE A 204 11.39 10.71 -8.67
N ARG A 205 11.38 11.00 -7.35
CA ARG A 205 11.74 12.31 -6.81
C ARG A 205 13.22 12.62 -7.00
N ALA A 206 14.10 11.62 -6.83
CA ALA A 206 15.52 11.76 -7.12
C ALA A 206 15.75 12.08 -8.60
N ALA A 207 15.04 11.41 -9.51
CA ALA A 207 15.13 11.71 -10.93
C ALA A 207 14.69 13.14 -11.24
N GLN A 208 13.57 13.62 -10.68
CA GLN A 208 13.16 15.02 -10.80
C GLN A 208 14.23 15.98 -10.28
N GLY A 209 14.83 15.67 -9.12
CA GLY A 209 15.91 16.46 -8.51
C GLY A 209 17.19 16.52 -9.35
N CYS A 210 17.53 15.43 -10.03
CA CYS A 210 18.76 15.30 -10.79
C CYS A 210 18.66 15.73 -12.26
N LEU A 211 17.49 16.12 -12.77
CA LEU A 211 17.31 16.49 -14.20
C LEU A 211 18.30 17.55 -14.69
N ARG A 212 18.65 18.54 -13.87
CA ARG A 212 19.59 19.62 -14.23
C ARG A 212 21.07 19.28 -13.97
N ILE A 213 21.36 18.17 -13.29
CA ILE A 213 22.72 17.81 -12.82
C ILE A 213 23.24 16.57 -13.55
N ALA A 214 22.38 15.58 -13.77
CA ALA A 214 22.69 14.34 -14.47
C ALA A 214 21.51 13.98 -15.40
N PRO A 215 21.23 14.81 -16.43
CA PRO A 215 20.04 14.69 -17.27
C PRO A 215 19.88 13.31 -17.90
N GLU A 216 20.96 12.74 -18.44
CA GLU A 216 20.92 11.42 -19.09
C GLU A 216 20.40 10.32 -18.15
N ARG A 217 20.96 10.23 -16.95
CA ARG A 217 20.58 9.24 -15.94
C ARG A 217 19.17 9.50 -15.39
N ALA A 218 18.83 10.76 -15.14
CA ALA A 218 17.53 11.16 -14.61
C ALA A 218 16.40 10.87 -15.62
N VAL A 219 16.61 11.22 -16.89
CA VAL A 219 15.66 10.95 -17.99
C VAL A 219 15.46 9.45 -18.16
N ALA A 220 16.54 8.68 -18.25
CA ALA A 220 16.45 7.22 -18.37
C ALA A 220 15.66 6.59 -17.19
N THR A 221 15.86 7.12 -15.99
CA THR A 221 15.11 6.67 -14.80
C THR A 221 13.61 6.98 -14.91
N LEU A 222 13.25 8.19 -15.34
CA LEU A 222 11.85 8.57 -15.55
C LEU A 222 11.20 7.77 -16.68
N GLU A 223 11.93 7.48 -17.77
CA GLU A 223 11.44 6.65 -18.87
C GLU A 223 11.17 5.21 -18.41
N ALA A 224 12.05 4.64 -17.59
CA ALA A 224 11.83 3.32 -16.98
C ALA A 224 10.56 3.32 -16.11
N ILE A 225 10.36 4.35 -15.27
CA ILE A 225 9.15 4.47 -14.44
C ILE A 225 7.91 4.63 -15.32
N ALA A 226 7.97 5.44 -16.39
CA ALA A 226 6.86 5.63 -17.33
C ALA A 226 6.46 4.33 -18.07
N ALA A 227 7.42 3.42 -18.27
CA ALA A 227 7.21 2.13 -18.90
C ALA A 227 6.62 1.09 -17.94
N THR A 228 7.16 0.97 -16.72
CA THR A 228 6.89 -0.19 -15.83
C THR A 228 6.25 0.15 -14.49
N GLY A 229 6.04 1.43 -14.18
CA GLY A 229 5.45 1.87 -12.90
C GLY A 229 3.97 1.51 -12.75
N SER A 230 3.42 1.81 -11.57
CA SER A 230 1.97 1.85 -11.39
C SER A 230 1.34 2.91 -12.31
N LEU A 231 0.03 2.85 -12.56
CA LEU A 231 -0.63 3.83 -13.45
C LEU A 231 -0.33 5.28 -13.04
N ASP A 232 -0.41 5.58 -11.75
CA ASP A 232 -0.13 6.91 -11.20
C ASP A 232 1.34 7.31 -11.37
N ASP A 233 2.27 6.39 -11.08
CA ASP A 233 3.70 6.63 -11.26
C ASP A 233 4.04 6.87 -12.74
N ARG A 234 3.40 6.12 -13.65
CA ARG A 234 3.61 6.23 -15.09
C ARG A 234 3.16 7.59 -15.62
N ILE A 235 1.97 8.03 -15.23
CA ILE A 235 1.42 9.34 -15.60
C ILE A 235 2.32 10.45 -15.05
N ALA A 236 2.71 10.36 -13.78
CA ALA A 236 3.58 11.36 -13.15
C ALA A 236 4.97 11.46 -13.81
N ALA A 237 5.57 10.32 -14.16
CA ALA A 237 6.84 10.26 -14.88
C ALA A 237 6.73 10.79 -16.30
N ALA A 238 5.71 10.39 -17.06
CA ALA A 238 5.46 10.90 -18.40
C ALA A 238 5.26 12.42 -18.42
N ASN A 239 4.49 12.95 -17.48
CA ASN A 239 4.29 14.40 -17.33
C ASN A 239 5.59 15.13 -16.98
N SER A 240 6.43 14.53 -16.12
CA SER A 240 7.74 15.11 -15.79
C SER A 240 8.67 15.15 -17.00
N LEU A 241 8.66 14.10 -17.84
CA LEU A 241 9.43 14.04 -19.08
C LEU A 241 8.94 15.05 -20.12
N ASP A 242 7.62 15.18 -20.30
CA ASP A 242 7.04 16.16 -21.23
C ASP A 242 7.42 17.59 -20.85
N ARG A 243 7.34 17.93 -19.55
CA ARG A 243 7.78 19.22 -19.04
C ARG A 243 9.28 19.45 -19.24
N TRP A 244 10.10 18.44 -18.95
CA TRP A 244 11.54 18.50 -19.20
C TRP A 244 11.87 18.79 -20.67
N ARG A 245 11.18 18.11 -21.61
CA ARG A 245 11.35 18.30 -23.05
C ARG A 245 10.91 19.69 -23.53
N LYS A 246 10.02 20.36 -22.79
CA LYS A 246 9.63 21.77 -23.00
C LYS A 246 10.57 22.77 -22.31
N GLY A 247 11.66 22.28 -21.70
CA GLY A 247 12.64 23.12 -21.01
C GLY A 247 12.28 23.46 -19.56
N GLU A 248 11.20 22.89 -19.01
CA GLU A 248 10.78 23.09 -17.63
C GLU A 248 11.29 21.96 -16.70
N SER A 249 11.71 22.31 -15.49
CA SER A 249 11.91 21.32 -14.40
C SER A 249 11.05 21.65 -13.18
N LEU A 250 10.71 20.63 -12.39
CA LEU A 250 10.15 20.84 -11.05
C LEU A 250 11.11 21.69 -10.20
N ILE A 251 12.41 21.37 -10.27
CA ILE A 251 13.45 22.06 -9.50
C ILE A 251 13.51 23.54 -9.83
N ASP A 252 13.13 23.98 -11.03
CA ASP A 252 13.15 25.40 -11.39
C ASP A 252 12.07 26.20 -10.64
N LYS A 253 11.03 25.53 -10.12
CA LYS A 253 9.90 26.13 -9.40
C LYS A 253 10.01 26.02 -7.87
N LEU A 254 11.05 25.33 -7.37
CA LEU A 254 11.39 25.20 -5.95
C LEU A 254 12.44 26.25 -5.54
#